data_AF-A0A357Z926-F1
#
_entry.id   AF-A0A357Z926-F1
#
_cell.length_a   1.000
_cell.length_b   1.000
_cell.length_c   1.000
_cell.angle_alpha   90.00
_cell.angle_beta   90.00
_cell.angle_gamma   90.00
#
_symmetry.space_group_name_H-M   'P 1'
#
loop_
_entity.id
_entity.type
_entity.pdbx_description
1 polymer ?
#
loop_
_entity_poly.entity_id
_entity_poly.type
_entity_poly.pdbx_seq_one_letter_code
_entity_poly.pdbx_strand_id
1 'polypeptide(L)'
;MIKNLVIGVLFLIVILFLISTPTYNKGEVIVKTDTVYQQKTFTKYKKGNDIHSYTILTDSVLIPVHDTIKIISDYSRIYAYSDTIQIDTNNVVFIQDTISQNRILGRGFSANLSEKTIRIETTKTLPNKFALYWGLRGDYRPDNQKVDASINLIFKGRKNALFSIGYGMQGYSLGVYQKF
;
A
#
# COMPACT_ATOMS: atom_id res chain seq x y z
N MET A 1 -24.65 27.26 52.90
CA MET A 1 -24.89 27.80 51.53
C MET A 1 -23.90 27.25 50.49
N ILE A 2 -22.59 27.29 50.73
CA ILE A 2 -21.55 26.81 49.80
C ILE A 2 -21.70 25.33 49.38
N LYS A 3 -22.03 24.41 50.31
CA LYS A 3 -22.24 22.98 49.97
C LYS A 3 -23.35 22.78 48.93
N ASN A 4 -24.49 23.45 49.08
CA ASN A 4 -25.62 23.32 48.15
C ASN A 4 -25.31 23.90 46.77
N LEU A 5 -24.50 24.96 46.73
CA LEU A 5 -24.03 25.57 45.49
C LEU A 5 -23.04 24.67 44.74
N VAL A 6 -22.12 24.02 45.47
CA VAL A 6 -21.18 23.04 44.89
C VAL A 6 -21.92 21.82 44.34
N ILE A 7 -22.93 21.31 45.06
CA ILE A 7 -23.79 20.22 44.58
C ILE A 7 -24.58 20.62 43.33
N GLY A 8 -25.09 21.85 43.27
CA GLY A 8 -25.81 22.36 42.11
C GLY A 8 -24.94 22.43 40.85
N VAL A 9 -23.70 22.90 40.97
CA VAL A 9 -22.74 22.97 39.86
C VAL A 9 -22.36 21.56 39.38
N LEU A 10 -22.17 20.62 40.31
CA LEU A 10 -21.80 19.24 39.96
C LEU A 10 -22.93 18.53 39.17
N PHE A 11 -24.19 18.76 39.57
CA PHE A 11 -25.36 18.25 38.84
C PHE A 11 -25.44 18.81 37.42
N LEU A 12 -25.17 20.11 37.25
CA LEU A 12 -25.19 20.77 35.94
C LEU A 12 -24.12 20.20 35.00
N ILE A 13 -22.92 19.91 35.52
CA ILE A 13 -21.85 19.26 34.75
C ILE A 13 -22.27 17.86 34.28
N VAL A 14 -22.88 17.06 35.16
CA VAL A 14 -23.36 15.71 34.82
C VAL A 14 -24.44 15.75 33.74
N ILE A 15 -25.38 16.71 33.83
CA ILE A 15 -26.43 16.90 32.81
C ILE A 15 -25.80 17.30 31.46
N LEU A 16 -24.79 18.16 31.46
CA LEU A 16 -24.09 18.57 30.24
C LEU A 16 -23.38 17.39 29.55
N PHE A 17 -22.80 16.48 30.34
CA PHE A 17 -22.19 15.24 29.83
C PHE A 17 -23.23 14.24 29.30
N LEU A 18 -24.45 14.20 29.84
CA LEU A 18 -25.53 13.34 29.37
C LEU A 18 -26.16 13.81 28.05
N ILE A 19 -26.24 15.13 27.83
CA ILE A 19 -26.81 15.72 26.61
C ILE A 19 -25.78 15.71 25.45
N SER A 20 -24.49 15.79 25.78
CA SER A 20 -23.42 15.77 24.80
C SER A 20 -23.28 14.36 24.20
N THR A 21 -23.77 14.18 22.97
CA THR A 21 -23.56 12.93 22.23
C THR A 21 -22.08 12.83 21.85
N PRO A 22 -21.36 11.75 22.23
CA PRO A 22 -19.98 11.60 21.82
C PRO A 22 -19.94 11.37 20.31
N THR A 23 -19.29 12.28 19.59
CA THR A 23 -19.05 12.13 18.15
C THR A 23 -18.00 11.03 17.97
N TYR A 24 -18.46 9.81 17.76
CA TYR A 24 -17.58 8.68 17.44
C TYR A 24 -17.27 8.70 15.94
N ASN A 25 -16.04 9.10 15.59
CA ASN A 25 -15.50 8.83 14.27
C ASN A 25 -15.32 7.31 14.13
N LYS A 26 -16.36 6.65 13.59
CA LYS A 26 -16.29 5.24 13.20
C LYS A 26 -15.30 5.18 12.04
N GLY A 27 -14.08 4.79 12.35
CA GLY A 27 -13.00 4.75 11.37
C GLY A 27 -13.27 3.70 10.31
N GLU A 28 -13.77 4.13 9.16
CA GLU A 28 -14.01 3.31 7.98
C GLU A 28 -12.66 2.99 7.30
N VAL A 29 -12.48 1.74 6.86
CA VAL A 29 -11.28 1.34 6.13
C VAL A 29 -11.43 1.82 4.68
N ILE A 30 -10.84 2.97 4.38
CA ILE A 30 -10.78 3.49 3.01
C ILE A 30 -9.55 2.86 2.34
N VAL A 31 -9.78 1.98 1.36
CA VAL A 31 -8.72 1.49 0.46
C VAL A 31 -8.63 2.46 -0.70
N LYS A 32 -7.50 3.16 -0.83
CA LYS A 32 -7.19 3.97 -2.00
C LYS A 32 -6.23 3.19 -2.89
N THR A 33 -6.59 3.05 -4.16
CA THR A 33 -5.74 2.41 -5.17
C THR A 33 -5.40 3.45 -6.23
N ASP A 34 -4.15 3.87 -6.25
CA ASP A 34 -3.63 4.80 -7.26
C ASP A 34 -2.74 4.06 -8.25
N THR A 35 -3.02 4.23 -9.55
CA THR A 35 -2.20 3.67 -10.64
C THR A 35 -1.44 4.80 -11.30
N VAL A 36 -0.10 4.72 -11.31
CA VAL A 36 0.75 5.70 -11.99
C VAL A 36 1.40 5.04 -13.21
N TYR A 37 1.22 5.65 -14.38
CA TYR A 37 1.89 5.26 -15.62
C TYR A 37 3.18 6.06 -15.76
N GLN A 38 4.31 5.38 -15.92
CA GLN A 38 5.59 6.01 -16.23
C GLN A 38 6.10 5.50 -17.59
N GLN A 39 6.33 6.42 -18.51
CA GLN A 39 7.01 6.13 -19.77
C GLN A 39 8.51 6.39 -19.59
N LYS A 40 9.33 5.38 -19.92
CA LYS A 40 10.78 5.48 -19.90
C LYS A 40 11.31 5.19 -21.30
N THR A 41 12.06 6.12 -21.85
CA THR A 41 12.80 5.93 -23.10
C THR A 41 14.26 5.70 -22.77
N PHE A 42 14.82 4.60 -23.25
CA PHE A 42 16.23 4.26 -23.08
C PHE A 42 16.93 4.29 -24.43
N THR A 43 17.96 5.10 -24.56
CA THR A 43 18.83 5.11 -25.74
C THR A 43 20.25 4.70 -25.34
N LYS A 44 20.83 3.79 -26.12
CA LYS A 44 22.20 3.32 -25.89
C LYS A 44 22.88 3.05 -27.22
N TYR A 45 24.13 3.46 -27.33
CA TYR A 45 24.98 3.12 -28.45
C TYR A 45 26.08 2.16 -28.01
N LYS A 46 26.42 1.21 -28.88
CA LYS A 46 27.60 0.35 -28.74
C LYS A 46 28.40 0.36 -30.03
N LYS A 47 29.73 0.47 -29.91
CA LYS A 47 30.65 0.31 -31.03
C LYS A 47 30.72 -1.17 -31.44
N GLY A 48 30.94 -1.44 -32.72
CA GLY A 48 30.99 -2.78 -33.30
C GLY A 48 31.84 -3.79 -32.53
N ASN A 49 33.04 -3.39 -32.12
CA ASN A 49 33.98 -4.26 -31.39
C ASN A 49 33.46 -4.73 -30.02
N ASP A 50 32.51 -3.99 -29.43
CA ASP A 50 31.92 -4.31 -28.13
C ASP A 50 30.65 -5.16 -28.26
N ILE A 51 30.30 -5.58 -29.48
CA ILE A 51 29.13 -6.40 -29.79
C ILE A 51 29.61 -7.83 -30.04
N HIS A 52 29.10 -8.76 -29.24
CA HIS A 52 29.35 -10.18 -29.47
C HIS A 52 28.63 -10.64 -30.75
N SER A 53 29.37 -11.23 -31.69
CA SER A 53 28.85 -11.79 -32.93
C SER A 53 29.24 -13.26 -33.07
N TYR A 54 28.36 -14.04 -33.70
CA TYR A 54 28.63 -15.43 -34.06
C TYR A 54 28.74 -15.53 -35.60
N THR A 55 29.70 -16.30 -36.09
CA THR A 55 29.81 -16.62 -37.52
C THR A 55 29.08 -17.92 -37.78
N ILE A 56 28.02 -17.87 -38.59
CA ILE A 56 27.38 -19.09 -39.11
C ILE A 56 28.22 -19.56 -40.30
N LEU A 57 28.75 -20.79 -40.23
CA LEU A 57 29.60 -21.38 -41.27
C LEU A 57 28.81 -21.90 -42.49
N THR A 58 27.51 -22.15 -42.32
CA THR A 58 26.63 -22.69 -43.36
C THR A 58 25.57 -21.65 -43.68
N ASP A 59 25.77 -20.95 -44.78
CA ASP A 59 24.78 -20.02 -45.30
C ASP A 59 23.78 -20.78 -46.18
N SER A 60 22.50 -20.71 -45.84
CA SER A 60 21.40 -21.26 -46.65
C SER A 60 20.90 -20.28 -47.70
N VAL A 61 21.50 -19.09 -47.80
CA VAL A 61 21.09 -18.06 -48.76
C VAL A 61 21.69 -18.37 -50.14
N LEU A 62 20.82 -18.59 -51.12
CA LEU A 62 21.20 -18.68 -52.53
C LEU A 62 21.55 -17.28 -53.03
N ILE A 63 22.84 -16.99 -53.15
CA ILE A 63 23.32 -15.73 -53.73
C ILE A 63 23.38 -15.90 -55.26
N PRO A 64 22.67 -15.07 -56.05
CA PRO A 64 22.77 -15.14 -57.50
C PRO A 64 24.20 -14.84 -57.97
N VAL A 65 24.65 -15.53 -59.01
CA VAL A 65 25.99 -15.32 -59.58
C VAL A 65 26.12 -13.87 -60.08
N HIS A 66 27.17 -13.20 -59.65
CA HIS A 66 27.48 -11.82 -59.99
C HIS A 66 28.94 -11.70 -60.46
N ASP A 67 29.23 -10.70 -61.29
CA ASP A 67 30.61 -10.38 -61.67
C ASP A 67 31.46 -10.02 -60.44
N THR A 68 32.76 -10.33 -60.47
CA THR A 68 33.69 -10.12 -59.35
C THR A 68 33.70 -8.67 -58.85
N ILE A 69 33.62 -7.70 -59.76
CA ILE A 69 33.55 -6.27 -59.43
C ILE A 69 32.31 -5.95 -58.59
N LYS A 70 31.16 -6.57 -58.93
CA LYS A 70 29.90 -6.34 -58.21
C LYS A 70 29.96 -6.94 -56.81
N ILE A 71 30.54 -8.14 -56.66
CA ILE A 71 30.74 -8.78 -55.36
C ILE A 71 31.65 -7.92 -54.46
N ILE A 72 32.79 -7.46 -54.97
CA ILE A 72 33.73 -6.63 -54.21
C ILE A 72 33.09 -5.28 -53.84
N SER A 73 32.37 -4.67 -54.78
CA SER A 73 31.64 -3.42 -54.54
C SER A 73 30.60 -3.60 -53.43
N ASP A 74 29.82 -4.68 -53.47
CA ASP A 74 28.78 -4.96 -52.50
C ASP A 74 29.35 -5.25 -51.10
N TYR A 75 30.38 -6.10 -51.03
CA TYR A 75 31.08 -6.40 -49.79
C TYR A 75 31.67 -5.16 -49.10
N SER A 76 32.14 -4.19 -49.89
CA SER A 76 32.75 -2.95 -49.39
C SER A 76 31.73 -1.84 -49.07
N ARG A 77 30.44 -2.03 -49.35
CA ARG A 77 29.40 -1.06 -49.01
C ARG A 77 29.11 -1.06 -47.52
N ILE A 78 28.50 0.03 -47.08
CA ILE A 78 27.96 0.20 -45.74
C ILE A 78 26.44 0.17 -45.85
N TYR A 79 25.82 -0.70 -45.06
CA TYR A 79 24.37 -0.85 -44.99
C TYR A 79 23.89 -0.45 -43.59
N ALA A 80 22.74 0.23 -43.54
CA ALA A 80 22.03 0.55 -42.32
C ALA A 80 20.75 -0.28 -42.26
N TYR A 81 20.65 -1.14 -41.26
CA TYR A 81 19.47 -1.97 -40.99
C TYR A 81 18.74 -1.44 -39.76
N SER A 82 17.41 -1.46 -39.79
CA SER A 82 16.56 -1.02 -38.69
C SER A 82 15.54 -2.10 -38.37
N ASP A 83 15.73 -2.75 -37.24
CA ASP A 83 14.85 -3.78 -36.72
C ASP A 83 13.95 -3.20 -35.64
N THR A 84 12.68 -3.59 -35.66
CA THR A 84 11.70 -3.22 -34.64
C THR A 84 11.17 -4.48 -33.97
N ILE A 85 11.32 -4.57 -32.65
CA ILE A 85 10.81 -5.66 -31.83
C ILE A 85 9.67 -5.10 -30.98
N GLN A 86 8.45 -5.55 -31.24
CA GLN A 86 7.29 -5.21 -30.44
C GLN A 86 7.10 -6.26 -29.35
N ILE A 87 7.21 -5.84 -28.08
CA ILE A 87 7.00 -6.71 -26.92
C ILE A 87 5.52 -6.72 -26.58
N ASP A 88 4.90 -5.53 -26.50
CA ASP A 88 3.48 -5.32 -26.26
C ASP A 88 3.00 -4.09 -27.04
N THR A 89 1.70 -3.75 -26.95
CA THR A 89 1.14 -2.51 -27.52
C THR A 89 1.90 -1.26 -27.09
N ASN A 90 2.38 -1.22 -25.84
CA ASN A 90 3.02 -0.04 -25.26
C ASN A 90 4.56 -0.16 -25.14
N ASN A 91 5.12 -1.32 -25.48
CA ASN A 91 6.53 -1.63 -25.29
C ASN A 91 7.16 -1.99 -26.63
N VAL A 92 7.99 -1.09 -27.16
CA VAL A 92 8.63 -1.24 -28.48
C VAL A 92 10.12 -0.96 -28.37
N VAL A 93 10.91 -1.82 -29.01
CA VAL A 93 12.36 -1.72 -29.07
C VAL A 93 12.79 -1.55 -30.52
N PHE A 94 13.71 -0.63 -30.76
CA PHE A 94 14.32 -0.34 -32.05
C PHE A 94 15.82 -0.64 -31.97
N ILE A 95 16.33 -1.39 -32.93
CA ILE A 95 17.74 -1.73 -33.07
C ILE A 95 18.18 -1.24 -34.45
N GLN A 96 19.19 -0.37 -34.48
CA GLN A 96 19.73 0.21 -35.70
C GLN A 96 21.18 -0.22 -35.85
N ASP A 97 21.45 -1.06 -36.84
CA ASP A 97 22.77 -1.63 -37.09
C ASP A 97 23.39 -1.03 -38.34
N THR A 98 24.64 -0.60 -38.22
CA THR A 98 25.48 -0.26 -39.38
C THR A 98 26.42 -1.42 -39.64
N ILE A 99 26.29 -2.06 -40.81
CA ILE A 99 27.04 -3.26 -41.18
C ILE A 99 27.87 -2.98 -42.43
N SER A 100 29.11 -3.46 -42.44
CA SER A 100 29.97 -3.48 -43.62
C SER A 100 30.91 -4.67 -43.53
N GLN A 101 31.24 -5.28 -44.67
CA GLN A 101 32.21 -6.38 -44.73
C GLN A 101 31.84 -7.56 -43.79
N ASN A 102 30.55 -7.87 -43.67
CA ASN A 102 30.00 -8.87 -42.75
C ASN A 102 30.33 -8.62 -41.28
N ARG A 103 30.53 -7.36 -40.89
CA ARG A 103 30.81 -6.93 -39.53
C ARG A 103 29.89 -5.78 -39.13
N ILE A 104 29.40 -5.83 -37.90
CA ILE A 104 28.65 -4.72 -37.32
C ILE A 104 29.67 -3.65 -36.92
N LEU A 105 29.58 -2.46 -37.50
CA LEU A 105 30.42 -1.30 -37.19
C LEU A 105 29.88 -0.54 -35.96
N GLY A 106 28.57 -0.53 -35.77
CA GLY A 106 27.92 0.08 -34.63
C GLY A 106 26.45 -0.29 -34.53
N ARG A 107 25.93 -0.26 -33.30
CA ARG A 107 24.53 -0.56 -32.97
C ARG A 107 23.95 0.54 -32.11
N GLY A 108 22.89 1.16 -32.60
CA GLY A 108 21.96 1.98 -31.82
C GLY A 108 20.86 1.10 -31.22
N PHE A 109 20.56 1.32 -29.95
CA PHE A 109 19.45 0.71 -29.23
C PHE A 109 18.55 1.82 -28.70
N SER A 110 17.25 1.74 -29.00
CA SER A 110 16.23 2.62 -28.43
C SER A 110 15.06 1.78 -27.95
N ALA A 111 14.59 1.99 -26.72
CA ALA A 111 13.44 1.28 -26.19
C ALA A 111 12.45 2.26 -25.57
N ASN A 112 11.19 2.15 -25.95
CA ASN A 112 10.07 2.81 -25.31
C ASN A 112 9.38 1.78 -24.42
N LEU A 113 9.53 1.94 -23.11
CA LEU A 113 8.98 1.03 -22.11
C LEU A 113 7.98 1.78 -21.22
N SER A 114 6.81 1.17 -21.02
CA SER A 114 5.76 1.66 -20.13
C SER A 114 5.68 0.77 -18.89
N GLU A 115 6.02 1.34 -17.74
CA GLU A 115 5.96 0.64 -16.45
C GLU A 115 4.71 1.07 -15.67
N LYS A 116 3.94 0.09 -15.17
CA LYS A 116 2.78 0.32 -14.30
C LYS A 116 3.18 0.08 -12.85
N THR A 117 3.15 1.11 -12.01
CA THR A 117 3.33 0.94 -10.56
C THR A 117 1.98 1.12 -9.87
N ILE A 118 1.49 0.07 -9.20
CA ILE A 118 0.26 0.10 -8.42
C ILE A 118 0.64 0.33 -6.95
N ARG A 119 0.17 1.44 -6.35
CA ARG A 119 0.33 1.69 -4.91
C ARG A 119 -0.99 1.41 -4.20
N ILE A 120 -0.93 0.57 -3.16
CA ILE A 120 -2.07 0.22 -2.32
C ILE A 120 -1.81 0.76 -0.93
N GLU A 121 -2.56 1.79 -0.53
CA GLU A 121 -2.50 2.36 0.82
C GLU A 121 -3.68 1.84 1.64
N THR A 122 -3.39 1.21 2.79
CA THR A 122 -4.42 0.71 3.72
C THR A 122 -4.34 1.45 5.04
N THR A 123 -5.31 2.33 5.30
CA THR A 123 -5.42 3.03 6.59
C THR A 123 -6.22 2.17 7.57
N LYS A 124 -5.58 1.66 8.63
CA LYS A 124 -6.25 0.93 9.72
C LYS A 124 -6.59 1.88 10.86
N THR A 125 -7.86 1.96 11.22
CA THR A 125 -8.33 2.72 12.37
C THR A 125 -8.16 1.87 13.63
N LEU A 126 -7.41 2.38 14.62
CA LEU A 126 -7.23 1.66 15.88
C LEU A 126 -8.53 1.76 16.71
N PRO A 127 -9.01 0.65 17.31
CA PRO A 127 -10.13 0.72 18.24
C PRO A 127 -9.76 1.60 19.45
N ASN A 128 -10.74 2.33 19.96
CA ASN A 128 -10.55 3.26 21.07
C ASN A 128 -9.93 2.55 22.29
N LYS A 129 -8.75 3.02 22.72
CA LYS A 129 -7.96 2.43 23.81
C LYS A 129 -8.51 2.76 25.20
N PHE A 130 -9.39 3.78 25.30
CA PHE A 130 -9.95 4.25 26.55
C PHE A 130 -11.44 4.56 26.40
N ALA A 131 -12.29 3.94 27.21
CA ALA A 131 -13.72 4.21 27.20
C ALA A 131 -14.26 4.30 28.62
N LEU A 132 -15.19 5.23 28.86
CA LEU A 132 -15.88 5.39 30.13
C LEU A 132 -17.34 4.98 29.94
N TYR A 133 -17.80 4.05 30.75
CA TYR A 133 -19.17 3.56 30.78
C TYR A 133 -19.79 3.87 32.14
N TRP A 134 -21.10 4.05 32.16
CA TRP A 134 -21.86 4.17 33.40
C TRP A 134 -23.11 3.29 33.27
N GLY A 135 -23.59 2.73 34.37
CA GLY A 135 -24.74 1.83 34.32
C GLY A 135 -25.17 1.30 35.66
N LEU A 136 -26.26 0.54 35.63
CA LEU A 136 -26.81 -0.15 36.80
C LEU A 136 -26.28 -1.59 36.82
N ARG A 137 -25.90 -2.06 38.00
CA ARG A 137 -25.53 -3.46 38.26
C ARG A 137 -26.49 -4.03 39.29
N GLY A 138 -27.14 -5.14 38.93
CA GLY A 138 -27.93 -5.95 39.84
C GLY A 138 -27.18 -7.24 40.15
N ASP A 139 -26.85 -7.48 41.42
CA ASP A 139 -26.20 -8.71 41.86
C ASP A 139 -27.16 -9.48 42.79
N TYR A 140 -27.44 -10.74 42.48
CA TYR A 140 -28.18 -11.65 43.36
C TYR A 140 -27.20 -12.63 44.00
N ARG A 141 -27.10 -12.64 45.33
CA ARG A 141 -26.26 -13.57 46.08
C ARG A 141 -27.13 -14.66 46.72
N PRO A 142 -27.12 -15.90 46.18
CA PRO A 142 -27.96 -16.99 46.69
C PRO A 142 -27.68 -17.30 48.17
N ASP A 143 -26.41 -17.20 48.58
CA ASP A 143 -25.93 -17.57 49.90
C ASP A 143 -26.49 -16.72 51.05
N ASN A 144 -27.02 -15.53 50.75
CA ASN A 144 -27.57 -14.61 51.76
C ASN A 144 -28.95 -14.06 51.37
N GLN A 145 -29.57 -14.54 50.30
CA GLN A 145 -30.85 -14.05 49.74
C GLN A 145 -30.93 -12.52 49.60
N LYS A 146 -29.79 -11.86 49.34
CA LYS A 146 -29.72 -10.41 49.18
C LYS A 146 -29.63 -10.04 47.71
N VAL A 147 -30.47 -9.08 47.33
CA VAL A 147 -30.43 -8.39 46.03
C VAL A 147 -29.67 -7.09 46.24
N ASP A 148 -28.60 -6.89 45.48
CA ASP A 148 -27.89 -5.61 45.43
C ASP A 148 -28.22 -4.89 44.13
N ALA A 149 -28.52 -3.59 44.25
CA ALA A 149 -28.66 -2.70 43.12
C ALA A 149 -27.69 -1.55 43.30
N SER A 150 -26.81 -1.33 42.31
CA SER A 150 -25.75 -0.32 42.38
C SER A 150 -25.60 0.46 41.08
N ILE A 151 -25.28 1.75 41.21
CA ILE A 151 -24.85 2.60 40.10
C ILE A 151 -23.33 2.48 39.99
N ASN A 152 -22.82 2.19 38.80
CA ASN A 152 -21.40 1.92 38.55
C ASN A 152 -20.86 2.83 37.46
N LEU A 153 -19.66 3.35 37.69
CA LEU A 153 -18.80 3.99 36.69
C LEU A 153 -17.69 3.01 36.32
N ILE A 154 -17.50 2.72 35.04
CA ILE A 154 -16.56 1.72 34.53
C ILE A 154 -15.60 2.36 33.55
N PHE A 155 -14.32 2.37 33.88
CA PHE A 155 -13.23 2.82 33.02
C PHE A 155 -12.56 1.63 32.33
N LYS A 156 -12.53 1.64 31.00
CA LYS A 156 -11.80 0.70 30.16
C LYS A 156 -10.43 1.24 29.84
N GLY A 157 -9.39 0.57 30.32
CA GLY A 157 -7.99 0.83 30.03
C GLY A 157 -7.43 0.03 28.85
N ARG A 158 -6.11 0.16 28.64
CA ARG A 158 -5.37 -0.59 27.62
C ARG A 158 -5.50 -2.11 27.86
N LYS A 159 -5.50 -2.91 26.79
CA LYS A 159 -5.63 -4.38 26.82
C LYS A 159 -6.96 -4.90 27.39
N ASN A 160 -8.05 -4.13 27.27
CA ASN A 160 -9.38 -4.51 27.79
C ASN A 160 -9.44 -4.71 29.32
N ALA A 161 -8.54 -4.09 30.08
CA ALA A 161 -8.69 -3.99 31.52
C ALA A 161 -9.88 -3.06 31.85
N LEU A 162 -10.77 -3.49 32.74
CA LEU A 162 -11.90 -2.69 33.21
C LEU A 162 -11.75 -2.41 34.70
N PHE A 163 -11.90 -1.15 35.09
CA PHE A 163 -11.93 -0.70 36.47
C PHE A 163 -13.32 -0.14 36.74
N SER A 164 -14.00 -0.65 37.76
CA SER A 164 -15.36 -0.24 38.11
C SER A 164 -15.40 0.27 39.54
N ILE A 165 -16.08 1.40 39.73
CA ILE A 165 -16.40 1.97 41.04
C ILE A 165 -17.91 2.12 41.09
N GLY A 166 -18.54 1.54 42.10
CA GLY A 166 -19.98 1.57 42.26
C GLY A 166 -20.41 1.99 43.66
N TYR A 167 -21.64 2.51 43.73
CA TYR A 167 -22.34 2.78 44.97
C TYR A 167 -23.72 2.12 44.89
N GLY A 168 -24.03 1.28 45.87
CA GLY A 168 -25.26 0.50 45.90
C GLY A 168 -25.89 0.44 47.27
N MET A 169 -26.98 -0.33 47.36
CA MET A 169 -27.75 -0.50 48.58
C MET A 169 -26.92 -1.10 49.72
N GLN A 170 -25.86 -1.85 49.40
CA GLN A 170 -24.96 -2.45 50.38
C GLN A 170 -23.62 -1.70 50.56
N GLY A 171 -23.49 -0.50 49.98
CA GLY A 171 -22.32 0.38 50.15
C GLY A 171 -21.50 0.58 48.87
N TYR A 172 -20.20 0.83 49.03
CA TYR A 172 -19.26 1.06 47.92
C TYR A 172 -18.72 -0.25 47.35
N SER A 173 -18.62 -0.36 46.03
CA SER A 173 -18.04 -1.50 45.34
C SER A 173 -16.86 -1.07 44.46
N LEU A 174 -15.78 -1.86 44.50
CA LEU A 174 -14.62 -1.72 43.63
C LEU A 174 -14.43 -3.03 42.89
N GLY A 175 -14.31 -2.98 41.56
CA GLY A 175 -14.14 -4.15 40.73
C GLY A 175 -13.06 -3.95 39.68
N VAL A 176 -12.17 -4.92 39.55
CA VAL A 176 -11.17 -4.99 38.48
C VAL A 176 -11.46 -6.23 37.66
N TYR A 177 -11.57 -6.07 36.34
CA TYR A 177 -11.67 -7.18 35.40
C TYR A 177 -10.51 -7.12 34.43
N GLN A 178 -9.74 -8.20 34.38
CA GLN A 178 -8.64 -8.38 33.44
C GLN A 178 -8.87 -9.69 32.68
N LYS A 179 -9.05 -9.58 31.37
CA LYS A 179 -9.09 -10.75 30.48
C LYS A 179 -7.65 -11.18 30.19
N PHE A 180 -7.30 -12.39 30.60
CA PHE A 180 -6.03 -13.04 30.25
C PHE A 180 -6.10 -13.66 28.86
#